data_AF-A0A445GE97-F1
#
_entry.id   AF-A0A445GE97-F1
#
_cell.length_a   1.000
_cell.length_b   1.000
_cell.length_c   1.000
_cell.angle_alpha   90.00
_cell.angle_beta   90.00
_cell.angle_gamma   90.00
#
_symmetry.space_group_name_H-M   'P 1'
#
loop_
_entity.id
_entity.type
_entity.pdbx_description
1 polymer ?
#
loop_
_entity_poly.entity_id
_entity_poly.type
_entity_poly.pdbx_seq_one_letter_code
_entity_poly.pdbx_strand_id
1 'polypeptide(L)'
;MTLSTAPSPPPALEEEPLPHDGDDYHGIVSLDDEGFPSQFPESGTASEKSSFAADFYRSGTDWSSLLLSLEDSKQSDLAQDSGKKMKQANLFQIWGFKRNDAIGSVESGPSKSGCCDDGGGSSERKIVKPENRCSIFPDTGKEFENAKSSRKRKGSCGENRVTRSCPFYKKMPGTMFTVDAFRYGCVEGCSAYFLTHFHCDHYGGLSKKWSHGPIYCSPLTGRLVQMCLSVNPLYIHPLEFNEEHVIDGVKVTLLEANHCPGAALIHFNLPNGQRYLHTGDFRACKLMQAYHLLVNQRVNVLYLDTTYCNPKYRFPSKEEVLNYVVKITKNHLKIHPRTLVVVGAYSIGKECVYLAISKALGVKIYANASRRRILQAFGWPDLSDKLCTNGNNTLLHVLPMSSLRVETLKDYLKTYKEQFTAILAFRPTGWTFSEKISNDLELIKPVSKGNITIYGVPYSEHSSFSELQDFVQVLRPDKIIPTVNVGNAANREKMQSYFRDWLKG
;
A
#
# COMPACT_ATOMS: atom_id res chain seq x y z
N MET A 1 18.21 -51.18 -42.08
CA MET A 1 18.86 -51.03 -43.40
C MET A 1 17.83 -50.32 -44.28
N THR A 2 18.06 -49.16 -44.90
CA THR A 2 19.23 -48.25 -45.01
C THR A 2 18.80 -46.83 -44.53
N LEU A 3 19.62 -45.94 -43.95
CA LEU A 3 20.73 -45.15 -44.53
C LEU A 3 20.33 -44.46 -45.86
N SER A 4 20.57 -43.17 -46.14
CA SER A 4 21.10 -42.01 -45.38
C SER A 4 20.74 -40.71 -46.17
N THR A 5 20.92 -39.43 -45.80
CA THR A 5 21.63 -38.67 -44.72
C THR A 5 20.89 -37.32 -44.47
N ALA A 6 21.31 -36.49 -43.51
CA ALA A 6 20.84 -35.10 -43.29
C ALA A 6 21.88 -34.03 -43.72
N PRO A 7 21.49 -32.77 -44.04
CA PRO A 7 22.40 -31.67 -44.38
C PRO A 7 22.97 -30.92 -43.16
N SER A 8 24.11 -30.27 -43.35
CA SER A 8 24.96 -29.64 -42.31
C SER A 8 24.56 -28.20 -41.90
N PRO A 9 24.98 -27.71 -40.71
CA PRO A 9 24.79 -26.32 -40.29
C PRO A 9 25.80 -25.34 -40.91
N PRO A 10 25.52 -24.02 -40.90
CA PRO A 10 26.46 -22.96 -41.30
C PRO A 10 27.59 -22.74 -40.27
N PRO A 11 28.71 -22.07 -40.66
CA PRO A 11 29.95 -22.06 -39.89
C PRO A 11 30.01 -20.99 -38.78
N ALA A 12 30.96 -21.18 -37.86
CA ALA A 12 31.40 -20.15 -36.91
C ALA A 12 32.36 -19.15 -37.58
N LEU A 13 32.62 -18.03 -36.89
CA LEU A 13 33.69 -17.07 -37.20
C LEU A 13 34.59 -16.91 -35.96
N GLU A 14 35.86 -16.59 -36.20
CA GLU A 14 36.96 -16.71 -35.24
C GLU A 14 37.19 -15.44 -34.41
N GLU A 15 38.00 -15.55 -33.35
CA GLU A 15 38.34 -14.49 -32.40
C GLU A 15 39.64 -13.73 -32.76
N GLU A 16 40.14 -12.93 -31.81
CA GLU A 16 41.45 -12.23 -31.73
C GLU A 16 41.59 -10.84 -32.41
N PRO A 17 42.42 -9.91 -31.87
CA PRO A 17 43.07 -9.87 -30.55
C PRO A 17 42.81 -8.60 -29.71
N LEU A 18 43.21 -8.66 -28.43
CA LEU A 18 43.26 -7.53 -27.49
C LEU A 18 44.42 -6.55 -27.78
N PRO A 19 44.28 -5.30 -27.33
CA PRO A 19 45.36 -4.55 -26.68
C PRO A 19 45.08 -4.32 -25.18
N HIS A 20 46.11 -3.96 -24.43
CA HIS A 20 46.11 -3.85 -22.97
C HIS A 20 46.31 -2.40 -22.48
N ASP A 21 46.16 -2.20 -21.16
CA ASP A 21 46.39 -0.94 -20.41
C ASP A 21 45.33 0.17 -20.63
N GLY A 22 44.96 1.01 -19.64
CA GLY A 22 45.32 1.03 -18.22
C GLY A 22 44.61 2.16 -17.43
N ASP A 23 44.77 2.17 -16.10
CA ASP A 23 44.40 3.20 -15.11
C ASP A 23 42.92 3.50 -14.77
N ASP A 24 42.75 4.08 -13.56
CA ASP A 24 41.49 4.38 -12.85
C ASP A 24 40.64 5.51 -13.47
N TYR A 25 39.32 5.50 -13.23
CA TYR A 25 38.64 6.51 -12.37
C TYR A 25 37.15 6.21 -12.11
N HIS A 26 36.60 6.72 -11.00
CA HIS A 26 35.18 6.58 -10.64
C HIS A 26 34.26 7.48 -11.51
N GLY A 27 33.26 6.88 -12.17
CA GLY A 27 32.17 7.61 -12.86
C GLY A 27 30.80 7.45 -12.16
N ILE A 28 30.12 8.57 -11.90
CA ILE A 28 28.73 8.60 -11.43
C ILE A 28 27.83 9.10 -12.56
N VAL A 29 26.78 8.36 -12.90
CA VAL A 29 25.84 8.67 -13.99
C VAL A 29 24.77 9.66 -13.51
N SER A 30 24.58 10.76 -14.24
CA SER A 30 23.42 11.66 -14.16
C SER A 30 22.46 11.46 -15.34
N LEU A 31 21.22 11.92 -15.18
CA LEU A 31 20.11 11.71 -16.13
C LEU A 31 19.42 13.03 -16.46
N ASP A 32 18.83 13.11 -17.65
CA ASP A 32 18.02 14.21 -18.17
C ASP A 32 16.58 14.23 -17.61
N ASP A 33 15.76 15.18 -18.09
CA ASP A 33 14.39 15.42 -17.61
C ASP A 33 13.38 14.30 -17.92
N GLU A 34 13.70 13.33 -18.79
CA GLU A 34 12.87 12.12 -19.02
C GLU A 34 13.56 10.83 -18.48
N GLY A 35 14.84 10.89 -18.11
CA GLY A 35 15.54 9.87 -17.34
C GLY A 35 16.67 9.12 -18.06
N PHE A 36 17.29 9.71 -19.09
CA PHE A 36 18.40 9.11 -19.86
C PHE A 36 19.71 9.93 -19.74
N PRO A 37 20.91 9.36 -19.97
CA PRO A 37 22.17 10.09 -19.85
C PRO A 37 22.49 10.92 -21.10
N SER A 38 22.90 12.18 -20.92
CA SER A 38 23.30 13.11 -22.01
C SER A 38 24.66 13.78 -21.74
N GLN A 39 25.31 14.28 -22.80
CA GLN A 39 26.72 14.72 -22.78
C GLN A 39 26.90 16.25 -22.66
N PHE A 40 28.13 16.63 -22.26
CA PHE A 40 28.69 17.98 -22.06
C PHE A 40 28.27 18.74 -20.77
N PRO A 41 29.22 19.39 -20.05
CA PRO A 41 28.96 19.98 -18.74
C PRO A 41 28.93 21.52 -18.73
N GLU A 42 28.16 22.09 -17.79
CA GLU A 42 28.51 23.37 -17.16
C GLU A 42 27.97 23.44 -15.70
N SER A 43 28.38 24.43 -14.92
CA SER A 43 28.44 24.35 -13.44
C SER A 43 27.26 24.96 -12.66
N GLY A 44 26.91 24.42 -11.48
CA GLY A 44 26.05 25.17 -10.53
C GLY A 44 25.59 24.48 -9.24
N THR A 45 26.43 24.50 -8.19
CA THR A 45 26.13 24.46 -6.73
C THR A 45 25.20 23.37 -6.11
N ALA A 46 25.41 23.11 -4.81
CA ALA A 46 24.75 22.02 -4.08
C ALA A 46 23.60 22.51 -3.16
N SER A 47 22.63 21.62 -2.92
CA SER A 47 21.58 21.79 -1.91
C SER A 47 21.20 20.42 -1.30
N GLU A 48 21.09 20.36 0.03
CA GLU A 48 20.87 19.11 0.77
C GLU A 48 19.46 18.54 0.51
N LYS A 49 19.38 17.42 -0.23
CA LYS A 49 18.12 16.70 -0.47
C LYS A 49 17.97 15.53 0.49
N SER A 50 16.89 15.50 1.26
CA SER A 50 16.50 14.33 2.06
C SER A 50 16.29 13.12 1.14
N SER A 51 16.82 11.97 1.53
CA SER A 51 16.69 10.74 0.74
C SER A 51 15.23 10.26 0.74
N PHE A 52 14.54 10.37 -0.41
CA PHE A 52 13.21 9.84 -0.75
C PHE A 52 12.79 8.55 0.00
N ALA A 53 13.70 7.59 0.15
CA ALA A 53 13.46 6.35 0.88
C ALA A 53 13.08 6.54 2.37
N ALA A 54 13.45 7.64 3.03
CA ALA A 54 13.16 7.87 4.45
C ALA A 54 11.69 8.25 4.69
N ASP A 55 11.12 9.07 3.81
CA ASP A 55 9.75 9.57 3.94
C ASP A 55 8.70 8.48 3.60
N PHE A 56 9.06 7.54 2.72
CA PHE A 56 8.20 6.44 2.28
C PHE A 56 7.82 5.44 3.41
N TYR A 57 8.74 5.10 4.32
CA TYR A 57 8.50 4.06 5.33
C TYR A 57 7.75 4.54 6.59
N ARG A 58 7.32 5.80 6.68
CA ARG A 58 6.73 6.36 7.92
C ARG A 58 5.21 6.26 8.03
N SER A 59 4.51 5.78 7.00
CA SER A 59 3.05 5.67 6.95
C SER A 59 2.49 4.41 7.66
N GLY A 60 2.84 4.22 8.93
CA GLY A 60 2.17 3.22 9.77
C GLY A 60 0.78 3.72 10.19
N THR A 61 -0.27 2.99 9.81
CA THR A 61 -1.66 3.33 10.19
C THR A 61 -2.04 2.61 11.48
N ASP A 62 -2.30 3.38 12.53
CA ASP A 62 -2.97 2.92 13.74
C ASP A 62 -4.50 2.95 13.57
N TRP A 63 -5.19 1.99 14.18
CA TRP A 63 -6.65 1.77 14.07
C TRP A 63 -7.44 2.21 15.32
N SER A 64 -6.76 2.83 16.30
CA SER A 64 -7.31 3.27 17.60
C SER A 64 -8.44 4.33 17.56
N SER A 65 -8.88 4.80 16.38
CA SER A 65 -9.81 5.92 16.19
C SER A 65 -11.20 5.55 15.62
N LEU A 66 -11.62 4.28 15.74
CA LEU A 66 -12.94 3.78 15.33
C LEU A 66 -13.85 3.36 16.50
N LEU A 67 -13.70 4.00 17.66
CA LEU A 67 -14.64 3.92 18.78
C LEU A 67 -15.30 5.29 19.03
N LEU A 68 -16.50 5.24 19.61
CA LEU A 68 -17.55 6.28 19.66
C LEU A 68 -18.37 6.42 18.35
N SER A 69 -19.71 6.53 18.40
CA SER A 69 -20.62 6.55 19.56
C SER A 69 -21.89 5.71 19.35
N LEU A 70 -22.27 5.00 20.42
CA LEU A 70 -23.63 4.59 20.73
C LEU A 70 -23.79 4.76 22.25
N GLU A 71 -24.42 5.86 22.63
CA GLU A 71 -24.98 6.05 23.97
C GLU A 71 -26.41 5.46 23.94
N ASP A 72 -26.95 4.87 25.01
CA ASP A 72 -26.72 5.21 26.41
C ASP A 72 -26.77 3.99 27.35
N SER A 73 -25.99 4.04 28.46
CA SER A 73 -26.37 3.68 29.85
C SER A 73 -25.26 3.05 30.75
N LYS A 74 -24.82 3.86 31.73
CA LYS A 74 -24.32 3.51 33.09
C LYS A 74 -22.99 2.73 33.29
N GLN A 75 -21.99 3.48 33.82
CA GLN A 75 -21.04 3.16 34.92
C GLN A 75 -20.08 1.93 34.81
N SER A 76 -18.81 1.99 35.24
CA SER A 76 -18.01 3.08 35.88
C SER A 76 -16.47 2.90 35.69
N ASP A 77 -15.70 3.89 36.19
CA ASP A 77 -14.31 3.84 36.67
C ASP A 77 -13.07 3.74 35.73
N LEU A 78 -12.55 4.94 35.43
CA LEU A 78 -11.17 5.40 35.71
C LEU A 78 -9.93 4.56 35.31
N ALA A 79 -9.25 5.02 34.24
CA ALA A 79 -7.79 5.16 34.21
C ALA A 79 -7.38 6.31 33.25
N GLN A 80 -6.31 7.05 33.56
CA GLN A 80 -5.75 8.12 32.71
C GLN A 80 -4.32 7.79 32.25
N ASP A 81 -3.98 8.10 30.99
CA ASP A 81 -2.60 8.43 30.59
C ASP A 81 -2.60 9.42 29.39
N SER A 82 -1.42 9.92 29.01
CA SER A 82 -1.19 11.35 28.77
C SER A 82 -0.61 11.64 27.36
N GLY A 83 -1.45 11.47 26.33
CA GLY A 83 -1.07 11.69 24.93
C GLY A 83 -0.69 13.13 24.56
N LYS A 84 0.62 13.42 24.49
CA LYS A 84 1.16 14.70 24.00
C LYS A 84 0.85 14.92 22.51
N LYS A 85 -0.03 15.89 22.22
CA LYS A 85 -0.40 16.29 20.85
C LYS A 85 0.79 16.94 20.10
N MET A 86 1.26 16.30 19.02
CA MET A 86 2.03 16.98 17.96
C MET A 86 1.14 17.24 16.74
N LYS A 87 1.33 18.39 16.10
CA LYS A 87 0.47 18.89 15.01
C LYS A 87 0.83 18.22 13.67
N GLN A 88 -0.15 17.68 12.96
CA GLN A 88 0.03 17.19 11.60
C GLN A 88 0.27 18.35 10.62
N ALA A 89 1.32 18.23 9.79
CA ALA A 89 1.59 19.12 8.66
C ALA A 89 2.13 18.30 7.47
N ASN A 90 1.89 18.79 6.26
CA ASN A 90 2.38 18.27 4.97
C ASN A 90 2.13 16.79 4.63
N LEU A 91 0.87 16.47 4.31
CA LEU A 91 0.54 15.40 3.35
C LEU A 91 0.46 15.92 1.89
N PHE A 92 0.36 17.24 1.69
CA PHE A 92 0.06 17.86 0.39
C PHE A 92 1.23 17.89 -0.60
N GLN A 93 2.47 18.06 -0.11
CA GLN A 93 3.66 18.22 -0.95
C GLN A 93 3.99 16.95 -1.77
N ILE A 94 3.77 15.76 -1.20
CA ILE A 94 4.00 14.45 -1.86
C ILE A 94 3.10 14.29 -3.11
N TRP A 95 1.97 14.98 -3.18
CA TRP A 95 1.01 14.91 -4.29
C TRP A 95 1.08 16.10 -5.25
N GLY A 96 2.12 16.95 -5.13
CA GLY A 96 2.37 18.09 -6.03
C GLY A 96 1.62 19.37 -5.68
N PHE A 97 0.86 19.41 -4.58
CA PHE A 97 0.16 20.62 -4.15
C PHE A 97 1.12 21.55 -3.39
N LYS A 98 1.53 22.64 -4.06
CA LYS A 98 2.14 23.80 -3.39
C LYS A 98 1.08 24.47 -2.51
N ARG A 99 1.46 24.82 -1.27
CA ARG A 99 0.68 25.71 -0.41
C ARG A 99 1.16 27.13 -0.69
N ASN A 100 0.25 28.06 -0.96
CA ASN A 100 0.58 29.46 -1.12
C ASN A 100 0.63 30.12 0.27
N ASP A 101 1.84 30.41 0.75
CA ASP A 101 2.09 31.11 2.01
C ASP A 101 2.78 32.46 1.74
N ALA A 102 2.01 33.57 1.77
CA ALA A 102 2.33 35.01 1.75
C ALA A 102 1.02 35.76 1.38
N ILE A 103 0.65 36.99 1.76
CA ILE A 103 1.27 38.16 2.45
C ILE A 103 0.17 38.67 3.44
N GLY A 104 0.40 39.36 4.57
CA GLY A 104 1.61 39.87 5.24
C GLY A 104 1.22 40.64 6.53
N SER A 105 2.20 41.25 7.20
CA SER A 105 2.07 41.94 8.51
C SER A 105 1.77 43.44 8.41
N VAL A 106 1.25 44.08 9.48
CA VAL A 106 1.72 45.38 10.03
C VAL A 106 1.01 45.81 11.35
N GLU A 107 1.82 46.18 12.35
CA GLU A 107 1.59 47.13 13.47
C GLU A 107 0.45 46.93 14.51
N SER A 108 0.25 47.96 15.36
CA SER A 108 0.17 47.81 16.82
C SER A 108 -0.38 49.05 17.56
N GLY A 109 -1.05 48.86 18.70
CA GLY A 109 -1.21 49.93 19.71
C GLY A 109 -2.65 50.16 20.22
N PRO A 110 -2.83 50.89 21.35
CA PRO A 110 -3.89 50.51 22.30
C PRO A 110 -4.80 51.63 22.87
N SER A 111 -6.03 51.25 23.20
CA SER A 111 -6.96 51.92 24.15
C SER A 111 -7.91 50.84 24.73
N LYS A 112 -8.26 50.73 26.02
CA LYS A 112 -8.69 51.63 27.12
C LYS A 112 -10.22 51.87 27.22
N SER A 113 -10.74 51.61 28.43
CA SER A 113 -11.91 52.20 29.16
C SER A 113 -13.24 51.42 29.26
N GLY A 114 -13.97 51.64 30.37
CA GLY A 114 -15.13 50.88 30.85
C GLY A 114 -14.71 49.74 31.81
N CYS A 115 -14.95 49.71 33.14
CA CYS A 115 -15.89 50.38 34.07
C CYS A 115 -17.36 49.88 33.93
N CYS A 116 -18.11 49.52 34.98
CA CYS A 116 -17.87 49.59 36.46
C CYS A 116 -18.52 48.40 37.22
N ASP A 117 -18.09 48.16 38.46
CA ASP A 117 -18.81 47.79 39.73
C ASP A 117 -19.91 46.67 39.74
N ASP A 118 -20.34 46.07 40.86
CA ASP A 118 -20.15 46.33 42.32
C ASP A 118 -20.33 45.02 43.15
N GLY A 119 -20.08 45.04 44.48
CA GLY A 119 -20.88 44.24 45.44
C GLY A 119 -20.21 43.22 46.40
N GLY A 120 -19.58 43.69 47.49
CA GLY A 120 -19.93 43.26 48.88
C GLY A 120 -19.27 42.05 49.61
N GLY A 121 -18.78 42.31 50.85
CA GLY A 121 -18.80 41.39 52.03
C GLY A 121 -17.78 40.22 52.10
N SER A 122 -16.59 40.36 52.71
CA SER A 122 -16.26 40.38 54.16
C SER A 122 -16.32 39.04 54.92
N SER A 123 -15.16 38.47 55.31
CA SER A 123 -14.69 38.39 56.73
C SER A 123 -13.39 37.57 56.97
N GLU A 124 -12.44 38.17 57.71
CA GLU A 124 -11.54 37.59 58.74
C GLU A 124 -10.60 36.38 58.46
N ARG A 125 -9.32 36.70 58.20
CA ARG A 125 -8.08 36.25 58.92
C ARG A 125 -8.01 34.80 59.49
N LYS A 126 -6.98 33.99 59.18
CA LYS A 126 -5.56 34.12 59.66
C LYS A 126 -4.61 33.05 59.06
N ILE A 127 -3.32 33.41 58.80
CA ILE A 127 -2.10 32.55 58.74
C ILE A 127 -2.07 31.51 57.57
N VAL A 128 -1.02 31.28 56.75
CA VAL A 128 0.47 31.42 56.83
C VAL A 128 1.04 32.26 55.65
N LYS A 129 2.33 32.61 55.67
CA LYS A 129 3.16 33.33 54.67
C LYS A 129 4.32 32.44 54.14
N PRO A 130 5.14 32.83 53.13
CA PRO A 130 5.04 33.92 52.14
C PRO A 130 5.33 33.47 50.67
N GLU A 131 5.42 34.44 49.75
CA GLU A 131 5.98 34.28 48.39
C GLU A 131 7.49 34.54 48.30
N ASN A 132 8.04 34.34 47.10
CA ASN A 132 9.36 34.73 46.59
C ASN A 132 9.92 36.10 47.07
N ARG A 133 11.26 36.20 47.20
CA ARG A 133 12.10 37.03 46.28
C ARG A 133 13.62 36.96 46.52
N CYS A 134 14.34 36.71 45.43
CA CYS A 134 15.50 37.45 44.88
C CYS A 134 16.74 37.85 45.73
N SER A 135 17.92 37.52 45.18
CA SER A 135 19.18 38.29 45.13
C SER A 135 19.92 38.70 46.42
N ILE A 136 21.26 38.51 46.43
CA ILE A 136 22.33 39.55 46.51
C ILE A 136 23.75 38.89 46.58
N PHE A 137 24.72 39.47 45.87
CA PHE A 137 26.19 39.22 45.97
C PHE A 137 26.83 40.32 46.87
N PRO A 138 28.14 40.33 47.27
CA PRO A 138 29.27 39.47 46.86
C PRO A 138 30.19 38.96 48.01
N ASP A 139 31.21 38.17 47.67
CA ASP A 139 32.65 38.45 47.98
C ASP A 139 33.53 37.52 47.10
N THR A 140 34.33 38.06 46.16
CA THR A 140 35.79 38.39 46.24
C THR A 140 36.75 37.22 46.48
N GLY A 141 37.87 37.20 45.75
CA GLY A 141 38.98 36.23 45.95
C GLY A 141 39.45 35.54 44.65
N LYS A 142 40.70 35.83 44.27
CA LYS A 142 41.47 35.34 43.10
C LYS A 142 41.65 33.80 43.08
N GLU A 143 42.12 33.14 42.02
CA GLU A 143 43.13 33.54 41.02
C GLU A 143 43.04 32.76 39.68
N PHE A 144 43.85 33.11 38.69
CA PHE A 144 43.87 32.49 37.34
C PHE A 144 44.98 31.43 37.21
N GLU A 145 44.70 30.29 36.55
CA GLU A 145 45.70 29.62 35.69
C GLU A 145 45.07 28.69 34.63
N ASN A 146 45.88 27.98 33.84
CA ASN A 146 45.59 27.69 32.44
C ASN A 146 45.62 26.20 32.01
N ALA A 147 45.12 25.95 30.80
CA ALA A 147 45.39 24.80 29.91
C ALA A 147 44.69 23.42 30.09
N LYS A 148 43.93 23.07 29.03
CA LYS A 148 43.84 21.74 28.34
C LYS A 148 43.58 20.45 29.15
N SER A 149 42.37 19.91 29.02
CA SER A 149 42.13 18.45 29.03
C SER A 149 40.98 18.07 28.09
N SER A 150 41.19 17.10 27.20
CA SER A 150 40.19 16.67 26.22
C SER A 150 39.33 15.52 26.75
N ARG A 151 38.00 15.63 26.61
CA ARG A 151 37.07 14.54 26.93
C ARG A 151 36.23 14.15 25.71
N LYS A 152 36.56 12.99 25.12
CA LYS A 152 35.76 12.33 24.08
C LYS A 152 34.30 12.17 24.56
N ARG A 153 33.33 12.72 23.84
CA ARG A 153 31.92 12.33 24.03
C ARG A 153 31.75 10.90 23.54
N LYS A 154 31.56 9.97 24.48
CA LYS A 154 31.32 8.55 24.21
C LYS A 154 29.96 8.41 23.51
N GLY A 155 29.95 7.93 22.28
CA GLY A 155 28.70 7.72 21.53
C GLY A 155 27.83 6.67 22.23
N SER A 156 26.55 6.97 22.43
CA SER A 156 25.58 5.98 22.92
C SER A 156 25.25 5.04 21.78
N CYS A 157 25.59 3.76 21.91
CA CYS A 157 25.38 2.75 20.88
C CYS A 157 24.06 2.01 21.12
N GLY A 158 23.37 1.65 20.04
CA GLY A 158 22.40 0.56 20.02
C GLY A 158 21.08 0.80 20.75
N GLU A 159 20.11 1.42 20.08
CA GLU A 159 18.72 1.03 20.32
C GLU A 159 18.55 -0.43 19.87
N ASN A 160 18.30 -1.33 20.82
CA ASN A 160 18.04 -2.74 20.54
C ASN A 160 16.73 -2.90 19.75
N ARG A 161 16.84 -2.91 18.42
CA ARG A 161 15.77 -3.33 17.52
C ARG A 161 15.46 -4.80 17.77
N VAL A 162 14.46 -5.07 18.60
CA VAL A 162 13.90 -6.41 18.81
C VAL A 162 13.53 -7.01 17.45
N THR A 163 14.28 -8.02 17.02
CA THR A 163 14.04 -8.73 15.76
C THR A 163 12.71 -9.47 15.87
N ARG A 164 11.73 -9.03 15.07
CA ARG A 164 10.41 -9.65 15.05
C ARG A 164 10.55 -11.05 14.45
N SER A 165 10.24 -12.08 15.22
CA SER A 165 10.24 -13.46 14.70
C SER A 165 9.21 -13.64 13.58
N CYS A 166 9.59 -14.36 12.52
CA CYS A 166 8.71 -14.67 11.40
C CYS A 166 7.66 -15.72 11.83
N PRO A 167 6.35 -15.42 11.72
CA PRO A 167 5.29 -16.31 12.21
C PRO A 167 5.15 -17.56 11.34
N PHE A 168 4.66 -18.66 11.95
CA PHE A 168 4.56 -19.96 11.29
C PHE A 168 3.74 -19.95 9.99
N TYR A 169 2.68 -19.13 9.91
CA TYR A 169 1.82 -19.03 8.73
C TYR A 169 2.47 -18.25 7.55
N LYS A 170 3.72 -17.80 7.71
CA LYS A 170 4.55 -17.23 6.63
C LYS A 170 5.78 -18.10 6.29
N LYS A 171 5.90 -19.28 6.90
CA LYS A 171 6.92 -20.30 6.57
C LYS A 171 6.25 -21.50 5.89
N MET A 172 6.94 -22.14 4.96
CA MET A 172 6.46 -23.34 4.26
C MET A 172 7.18 -24.60 4.79
N PRO A 173 6.54 -25.44 5.63
CA PRO A 173 7.19 -26.60 6.26
C PRO A 173 7.76 -27.59 5.24
N GLY A 174 8.87 -28.24 5.59
CA GLY A 174 9.60 -29.13 4.68
C GLY A 174 10.42 -28.39 3.61
N THR A 175 10.48 -27.06 3.66
CA THR A 175 11.30 -26.21 2.78
C THR A 175 12.05 -25.16 3.59
N MET A 176 13.00 -24.47 2.96
CA MET A 176 13.65 -23.27 3.49
C MET A 176 12.97 -21.97 3.02
N PHE A 177 11.66 -22.01 2.71
CA PHE A 177 10.95 -20.90 2.07
C PHE A 177 10.06 -20.12 3.03
N THR A 178 9.94 -18.81 2.77
CA THR A 178 8.93 -17.94 3.38
C THR A 178 8.08 -17.20 2.35
N VAL A 179 6.87 -16.77 2.74
CA VAL A 179 5.95 -16.03 1.87
C VAL A 179 5.52 -14.71 2.54
N ASP A 180 5.68 -13.61 1.81
CA ASP A 180 5.34 -12.24 2.23
C ASP A 180 5.98 -11.87 3.60
N ALA A 181 7.25 -12.24 3.79
CA ALA A 181 7.95 -12.27 5.08
C ALA A 181 9.03 -11.17 5.25
N PHE A 182 8.97 -10.11 4.44
CA PHE A 182 10.07 -9.14 4.30
C PHE A 182 10.28 -8.23 5.53
N ARG A 183 9.28 -8.12 6.43
CA ARG A 183 9.30 -7.27 7.64
C ARG A 183 10.08 -7.85 8.84
N TYR A 184 10.64 -9.05 8.71
CA TYR A 184 11.27 -9.78 9.82
C TYR A 184 12.81 -9.72 9.81
N GLY A 185 13.41 -9.09 8.79
CA GLY A 185 14.86 -9.08 8.58
C GLY A 185 15.33 -10.38 7.92
N CYS A 186 16.56 -10.81 8.23
CA CYS A 186 17.03 -12.13 7.82
C CYS A 186 16.28 -13.20 8.61
N VAL A 187 15.50 -14.04 7.94
CA VAL A 187 14.79 -15.15 8.57
C VAL A 187 15.73 -16.35 8.65
N GLU A 188 16.01 -16.80 9.86
CA GLU A 188 16.86 -17.97 10.12
C GLU A 188 16.36 -19.21 9.34
N GLY A 189 17.29 -19.84 8.62
CA GLY A 189 17.01 -20.99 7.77
C GLY A 189 16.22 -20.69 6.49
N CYS A 190 16.10 -19.43 6.07
CA CYS A 190 15.40 -19.05 4.84
C CYS A 190 16.35 -18.91 3.65
N SER A 191 16.19 -19.74 2.61
CA SER A 191 16.91 -19.66 1.33
C SER A 191 16.17 -18.80 0.31
N ALA A 192 14.83 -18.82 0.29
CA ALA A 192 14.00 -18.16 -0.70
C ALA A 192 12.81 -17.42 -0.09
N TYR A 193 12.60 -16.18 -0.52
CA TYR A 193 11.51 -15.32 -0.06
C TYR A 193 10.53 -15.10 -1.22
N PHE A 194 9.29 -15.55 -1.07
CA PHE A 194 8.25 -15.36 -2.08
C PHE A 194 7.44 -14.08 -1.78
N LEU A 195 7.18 -13.27 -2.81
CA LEU A 195 6.26 -12.13 -2.75
C LEU A 195 5.05 -12.40 -3.66
N THR A 196 3.87 -12.52 -3.06
CA THR A 196 2.63 -12.88 -3.79
C THR A 196 2.13 -11.76 -4.69
N HIS A 197 2.25 -10.50 -4.25
CA HIS A 197 1.80 -9.32 -4.98
C HIS A 197 2.37 -8.02 -4.37
N PHE A 198 2.22 -6.89 -5.09
CA PHE A 198 2.84 -5.61 -4.71
C PHE A 198 1.94 -4.69 -3.84
N HIS A 199 1.41 -5.18 -2.71
CA HIS A 199 0.82 -4.33 -1.65
C HIS A 199 1.74 -4.21 -0.42
N CYS A 200 1.63 -3.09 0.29
CA CYS A 200 2.68 -2.61 1.22
C CYS A 200 2.77 -3.37 2.55
N ASP A 201 1.72 -4.07 2.93
CA ASP A 201 1.72 -5.03 4.02
C ASP A 201 2.33 -6.39 3.63
N HIS A 202 2.32 -6.75 2.35
CA HIS A 202 2.97 -7.96 1.85
C HIS A 202 4.46 -7.73 1.57
N TYR A 203 4.82 -6.70 0.79
CA TYR A 203 6.23 -6.36 0.52
C TYR A 203 6.92 -5.63 1.68
N GLY A 204 6.19 -5.18 2.70
CA GLY A 204 6.68 -4.30 3.75
C GLY A 204 7.97 -4.81 4.40
N GLY A 205 9.05 -4.04 4.29
CA GLY A 205 10.41 -4.44 4.67
C GLY A 205 11.39 -4.47 3.49
N LEU A 206 10.91 -4.75 2.28
CA LEU A 206 11.70 -4.58 1.04
C LEU A 206 12.10 -3.10 0.85
N SER A 207 13.34 -2.92 0.40
CA SER A 207 13.95 -1.61 0.10
C SER A 207 15.25 -1.81 -0.69
N LYS A 208 15.84 -0.73 -1.21
CA LYS A 208 17.21 -0.72 -1.77
C LYS A 208 18.34 -1.24 -0.86
N LYS A 209 18.06 -1.57 0.41
CA LYS A 209 19.00 -2.20 1.36
C LYS A 209 18.74 -3.69 1.57
N TRP A 210 17.81 -4.30 0.82
CA TRP A 210 17.54 -5.73 0.91
C TRP A 210 18.77 -6.54 0.49
N SER A 211 19.16 -7.50 1.32
CA SER A 211 20.29 -8.40 1.09
C SER A 211 20.12 -9.77 1.76
N HIS A 212 18.89 -10.12 2.16
CA HIS A 212 18.62 -11.30 3.00
C HIS A 212 18.37 -12.59 2.22
N GLY A 213 18.27 -12.53 0.89
CA GLY A 213 18.08 -13.67 -0.01
C GLY A 213 17.34 -13.31 -1.29
N PRO A 214 17.24 -14.26 -2.25
CA PRO A 214 16.46 -14.11 -3.48
C PRO A 214 14.96 -13.92 -3.20
N ILE A 215 14.34 -13.07 -4.01
CA ILE A 215 12.92 -12.71 -3.99
C ILE A 215 12.24 -13.31 -5.23
N TYR A 216 11.43 -14.34 -5.03
CA TYR A 216 10.68 -15.00 -6.10
C TYR A 216 9.26 -14.41 -6.20
N CYS A 217 8.86 -14.00 -7.39
CA CYS A 217 7.57 -13.34 -7.62
C CYS A 217 7.18 -13.35 -9.10
N SER A 218 5.96 -12.89 -9.43
CA SER A 218 5.56 -12.71 -10.83
C SER A 218 6.38 -11.61 -11.53
N PRO A 219 6.50 -11.60 -12.87
CA PRO A 219 7.35 -10.64 -13.58
C PRO A 219 6.92 -9.19 -13.38
N LEU A 220 5.61 -8.95 -13.27
CA LEU A 220 5.08 -7.63 -12.96
C LEU A 220 5.40 -7.21 -11.51
N THR A 221 5.27 -8.13 -10.55
CA THR A 221 5.64 -7.84 -9.15
C THR A 221 7.13 -7.52 -9.04
N GLY A 222 8.01 -8.29 -9.70
CA GLY A 222 9.46 -8.02 -9.73
C GLY A 222 9.80 -6.65 -10.33
N ARG A 223 9.17 -6.30 -11.46
CA ARG A 223 9.30 -4.98 -12.10
C ARG A 223 8.87 -3.83 -11.18
N LEU A 224 7.77 -4.00 -10.44
CA LEU A 224 7.31 -3.01 -9.46
C LEU A 224 8.23 -2.92 -8.24
N VAL A 225 8.77 -4.04 -7.74
CA VAL A 225 9.75 -4.07 -6.64
C VAL A 225 11.03 -3.34 -7.03
N GLN A 226 11.58 -3.60 -8.22
CA GLN A 226 12.73 -2.87 -8.76
C GLN A 226 12.43 -1.37 -8.91
N MET A 227 11.33 -1.02 -9.59
CA MET A 227 11.04 0.37 -9.96
C MET A 227 10.64 1.25 -8.78
N CYS A 228 9.85 0.74 -7.84
CA CYS A 228 9.25 1.53 -6.77
C CYS A 228 9.99 1.44 -5.43
N LEU A 229 10.71 0.34 -5.16
CA LEU A 229 11.47 0.14 -3.91
C LEU A 229 13.00 0.20 -4.12
N SER A 230 13.45 0.22 -5.38
CA SER A 230 14.86 0.25 -5.80
C SER A 230 15.68 -0.91 -5.24
N VAL A 231 15.05 -2.08 -5.06
CA VAL A 231 15.75 -3.34 -4.72
C VAL A 231 16.72 -3.69 -5.85
N ASN A 232 17.91 -4.18 -5.49
CA ASN A 232 18.92 -4.62 -6.46
C ASN A 232 18.37 -5.79 -7.31
N PRO A 233 18.38 -5.71 -8.65
CA PRO A 233 17.92 -6.77 -9.54
C PRO A 233 18.55 -8.15 -9.30
N LEU A 234 19.77 -8.21 -8.75
CA LEU A 234 20.43 -9.48 -8.38
C LEU A 234 19.68 -10.30 -7.31
N TYR A 235 18.69 -9.73 -6.63
CA TYR A 235 17.80 -10.44 -5.72
C TYR A 235 16.38 -10.66 -6.28
N ILE A 236 16.07 -10.27 -7.52
CA ILE A 236 14.71 -10.32 -8.07
C ILE A 236 14.64 -11.43 -9.10
N HIS A 237 13.85 -12.47 -8.81
CA HIS A 237 13.69 -13.65 -9.65
C HIS A 237 12.22 -13.77 -10.12
N PRO A 238 11.89 -13.21 -11.30
CA PRO A 238 10.62 -13.48 -11.96
C PRO A 238 10.40 -14.98 -12.19
N LEU A 239 9.18 -15.45 -11.91
CA LEU A 239 8.68 -16.76 -12.30
C LEU A 239 7.46 -16.56 -13.19
N GLU A 240 7.42 -17.18 -14.36
CA GLU A 240 6.28 -17.08 -15.27
C GLU A 240 5.06 -17.89 -14.79
N PHE A 241 3.87 -17.41 -15.14
CA PHE A 241 2.60 -18.01 -14.72
C PHE A 241 2.30 -19.31 -15.47
N ASN A 242 1.80 -20.31 -14.73
CA ASN A 242 1.44 -21.66 -15.17
C ASN A 242 2.64 -22.56 -15.57
N GLU A 243 3.87 -22.07 -15.47
CA GLU A 243 5.09 -22.87 -15.66
C GLU A 243 5.56 -23.53 -14.35
N GLU A 244 6.33 -24.61 -14.45
CA GLU A 244 6.91 -25.32 -13.29
C GLU A 244 8.38 -24.98 -13.15
N HIS A 245 8.71 -24.25 -12.08
CA HIS A 245 10.06 -23.81 -11.76
C HIS A 245 10.61 -24.66 -10.61
N VAL A 246 11.87 -25.08 -10.66
CA VAL A 246 12.50 -25.87 -9.59
C VAL A 246 13.44 -24.99 -8.78
N ILE A 247 13.14 -24.82 -7.49
CA ILE A 247 13.90 -24.02 -6.52
C ILE A 247 14.23 -24.93 -5.36
N ASP A 248 15.51 -25.08 -4.98
CA ASP A 248 15.98 -25.95 -3.90
C ASP A 248 15.37 -27.38 -3.90
N GLY A 249 15.15 -27.94 -5.10
CA GLY A 249 14.52 -29.25 -5.30
C GLY A 249 12.99 -29.29 -5.17
N VAL A 250 12.35 -28.18 -4.81
CA VAL A 250 10.88 -28.03 -4.75
C VAL A 250 10.37 -27.51 -6.08
N LYS A 251 9.29 -28.12 -6.60
CA LYS A 251 8.58 -27.66 -7.79
C LYS A 251 7.59 -26.55 -7.39
N VAL A 252 7.65 -25.41 -8.07
CA VAL A 252 6.86 -24.20 -7.77
C VAL A 252 6.18 -23.67 -9.03
N THR A 253 4.89 -23.35 -8.95
CA THR A 253 4.12 -22.74 -10.05
C THR A 253 3.30 -21.57 -9.53
N LEU A 254 3.32 -20.46 -10.27
CA LEU A 254 2.45 -19.31 -10.04
C LEU A 254 1.15 -19.47 -10.84
N LEU A 255 0.00 -19.17 -10.21
CA LEU A 255 -1.32 -19.13 -10.85
C LEU A 255 -1.98 -17.77 -10.56
N GLU A 256 -2.79 -17.25 -11.48
CA GLU A 256 -3.43 -15.94 -11.34
C GLU A 256 -4.36 -15.85 -10.11
N ALA A 257 -4.15 -14.86 -9.23
CA ALA A 257 -4.92 -14.70 -7.99
C ALA A 257 -6.22 -13.89 -8.15
N ASN A 258 -6.46 -13.27 -9.31
CA ASN A 258 -7.65 -12.45 -9.62
C ASN A 258 -7.87 -11.25 -8.66
N HIS A 259 -6.83 -10.89 -7.88
CA HIS A 259 -6.81 -9.81 -6.89
C HIS A 259 -6.42 -8.47 -7.53
N CYS A 260 -5.12 -8.19 -7.65
CA CYS A 260 -4.56 -6.99 -8.31
C CYS A 260 -3.53 -7.40 -9.38
N PRO A 261 -3.09 -6.49 -10.26
CA PRO A 261 -2.21 -6.83 -11.38
C PRO A 261 -0.92 -7.54 -10.93
N GLY A 262 -0.70 -8.76 -11.44
CA GLY A 262 0.45 -9.59 -11.11
C GLY A 262 0.37 -10.37 -9.79
N ALA A 263 -0.78 -10.38 -9.10
CA ALA A 263 -0.96 -11.17 -7.88
C ALA A 263 -1.05 -12.68 -8.18
N ALA A 264 -0.28 -13.49 -7.43
CA ALA A 264 -0.16 -14.92 -7.67
C ALA A 264 -0.58 -15.80 -6.47
N LEU A 265 -1.39 -16.82 -6.75
CA LEU A 265 -1.43 -18.05 -5.96
C LEU A 265 -0.09 -18.77 -6.20
N ILE A 266 0.50 -19.35 -5.17
CA ILE A 266 1.77 -20.09 -5.25
C ILE A 266 1.53 -21.54 -4.87
N HIS A 267 1.69 -22.46 -5.82
CA HIS A 267 1.65 -23.89 -5.57
C HIS A 267 3.07 -24.42 -5.36
N PHE A 268 3.29 -25.18 -4.28
CA PHE A 268 4.56 -25.85 -3.97
C PHE A 268 4.33 -27.35 -3.90
N ASN A 269 5.12 -28.13 -4.65
CA ASN A 269 5.08 -29.58 -4.71
C ASN A 269 6.46 -30.13 -4.30
N LEU A 270 6.54 -30.68 -3.09
CA LEU A 270 7.81 -31.10 -2.46
C LEU A 270 8.23 -32.52 -2.91
N PRO A 271 9.54 -32.87 -2.84
CA PRO A 271 10.04 -34.21 -3.14
C PRO A 271 9.39 -35.37 -2.36
N ASN A 272 8.84 -35.10 -1.16
CA ASN A 272 8.13 -36.08 -0.34
C ASN A 272 6.64 -36.25 -0.74
N GLY A 273 6.19 -35.62 -1.83
CA GLY A 273 4.81 -35.68 -2.32
C GLY A 273 3.82 -34.73 -1.64
N GLN A 274 4.27 -33.97 -0.62
CA GLN A 274 3.46 -32.97 0.08
C GLN A 274 3.20 -31.76 -0.84
N ARG A 275 1.93 -31.36 -0.99
CA ARG A 275 1.54 -30.19 -1.78
C ARG A 275 0.92 -29.07 -0.94
N TYR A 276 1.40 -27.86 -1.17
CA TYR A 276 0.89 -26.62 -0.57
C TYR A 276 0.32 -25.71 -1.66
N LEU A 277 -0.79 -25.04 -1.35
CA LEU A 277 -1.23 -23.86 -2.10
C LEU A 277 -1.27 -22.67 -1.14
N HIS A 278 -0.57 -21.59 -1.48
CA HIS A 278 -0.64 -20.32 -0.76
C HIS A 278 -1.35 -19.30 -1.65
N THR A 279 -2.54 -18.83 -1.24
CA THR A 279 -3.34 -17.93 -2.10
C THR A 279 -2.71 -16.55 -2.27
N GLY A 280 -1.85 -16.13 -1.33
CA GLY A 280 -1.64 -14.70 -1.12
C GLY A 280 -2.98 -14.06 -0.75
N ASP A 281 -3.24 -12.88 -1.28
CA ASP A 281 -4.57 -12.27 -1.28
C ASP A 281 -5.23 -12.53 -2.63
N PHE A 282 -6.48 -13.03 -2.63
CA PHE A 282 -7.12 -13.56 -3.84
C PHE A 282 -8.64 -13.35 -3.85
N ARG A 283 -9.21 -13.25 -5.06
CA ARG A 283 -10.66 -13.38 -5.25
C ARG A 283 -10.96 -14.66 -6.02
N ALA A 284 -11.33 -15.71 -5.28
CA ALA A 284 -11.83 -16.96 -5.80
C ALA A 284 -12.89 -16.74 -6.89
N CYS A 285 -12.76 -17.46 -7.99
CA CYS A 285 -13.71 -17.46 -9.09
C CYS A 285 -13.74 -18.82 -9.78
N LYS A 286 -14.81 -19.10 -10.53
CA LYS A 286 -15.00 -20.41 -11.19
C LYS A 286 -13.87 -20.80 -12.16
N LEU A 287 -13.15 -19.83 -12.73
CA LEU A 287 -12.00 -20.11 -13.60
C LEU A 287 -10.85 -20.81 -12.86
N MET A 288 -10.67 -20.56 -11.56
CA MET A 288 -9.64 -21.26 -10.75
C MET A 288 -9.93 -22.76 -10.62
N GLN A 289 -11.20 -23.16 -10.71
CA GLN A 289 -11.64 -24.57 -10.70
C GLN A 289 -11.28 -25.29 -12.02
N ALA A 290 -10.85 -24.55 -13.05
CA ALA A 290 -10.36 -25.08 -14.32
C ALA A 290 -8.82 -24.99 -14.47
N TYR A 291 -8.09 -24.51 -13.45
CA TYR A 291 -6.63 -24.51 -13.46
C TYR A 291 -6.11 -25.95 -13.44
N HIS A 292 -5.51 -26.38 -14.55
CA HIS A 292 -5.05 -27.76 -14.79
C HIS A 292 -4.26 -28.36 -13.60
N LEU A 293 -3.42 -27.54 -12.96
CA LEU A 293 -2.63 -27.93 -11.79
C LEU A 293 -3.50 -28.28 -10.58
N LEU A 294 -4.55 -27.49 -10.30
CA LEU A 294 -5.46 -27.69 -9.17
C LEU A 294 -6.51 -28.79 -9.43
N VAL A 295 -6.85 -29.03 -10.70
CA VAL A 295 -7.72 -30.14 -11.11
C VAL A 295 -7.00 -31.49 -10.98
N ASN A 296 -5.74 -31.56 -11.44
CA ASN A 296 -5.01 -32.82 -11.55
C ASN A 296 -4.10 -33.13 -10.36
N GLN A 297 -3.87 -32.19 -9.43
CA GLN A 297 -3.06 -32.41 -8.24
C GLN A 297 -3.80 -32.03 -6.96
N ARG A 298 -4.00 -33.03 -6.08
CA ARG A 298 -4.56 -32.81 -4.73
C ARG A 298 -3.63 -31.93 -3.91
N VAL A 299 -4.11 -30.76 -3.50
CA VAL A 299 -3.48 -29.88 -2.51
C VAL A 299 -3.71 -30.48 -1.11
N ASN A 300 -2.66 -30.62 -0.31
CA ASN A 300 -2.78 -31.12 1.06
C ASN A 300 -3.02 -29.98 2.06
N VAL A 301 -2.26 -28.88 1.94
CA VAL A 301 -2.33 -27.76 2.88
C VAL A 301 -2.57 -26.45 2.14
N LEU A 302 -3.70 -25.82 2.45
CA LEU A 302 -4.09 -24.52 1.90
C LEU A 302 -3.77 -23.40 2.90
N TYR A 303 -2.93 -22.45 2.50
CA TYR A 303 -2.75 -21.17 3.18
C TYR A 303 -3.69 -20.16 2.52
N LEU A 304 -4.69 -19.68 3.27
CA LEU A 304 -5.90 -19.05 2.73
C LEU A 304 -6.07 -17.60 3.20
N ASP A 305 -6.30 -16.69 2.24
CA ASP A 305 -6.86 -15.35 2.48
C ASP A 305 -8.20 -15.48 3.21
N THR A 306 -8.22 -14.98 4.45
CA THR A 306 -9.39 -15.00 5.32
C THR A 306 -9.92 -13.60 5.63
N THR A 307 -9.61 -12.61 4.79
CA THR A 307 -10.03 -11.19 4.92
C THR A 307 -11.53 -11.06 5.19
N TYR A 308 -12.34 -11.79 4.44
CA TYR A 308 -13.81 -11.81 4.56
C TYR A 308 -14.39 -13.18 4.95
N CYS A 309 -13.67 -13.96 5.76
CA CYS A 309 -14.14 -15.26 6.28
C CYS A 309 -15.21 -15.09 7.40
N ASN A 310 -16.37 -14.51 7.06
CA ASN A 310 -17.55 -14.37 7.91
C ASN A 310 -18.81 -14.22 7.03
N PRO A 311 -19.91 -14.98 7.24
CA PRO A 311 -21.11 -14.98 6.38
C PRO A 311 -21.69 -13.60 6.05
N LYS A 312 -21.55 -12.61 6.94
CA LYS A 312 -22.05 -11.24 6.71
C LYS A 312 -21.41 -10.54 5.49
N TYR A 313 -20.25 -11.01 5.03
CA TYR A 313 -19.52 -10.43 3.90
C TYR A 313 -19.93 -11.12 2.60
N ARG A 314 -21.04 -10.63 2.04
CA ARG A 314 -21.48 -10.92 0.68
C ARG A 314 -21.38 -9.62 -0.13
N PHE A 315 -20.89 -9.74 -1.35
CA PHE A 315 -20.85 -8.65 -2.33
C PHE A 315 -20.99 -9.24 -3.74
N PRO A 316 -21.58 -8.48 -4.69
CA PRO A 316 -21.79 -8.95 -6.05
C PRO A 316 -20.48 -9.20 -6.82
N SER A 317 -20.61 -9.72 -8.03
CA SER A 317 -19.50 -9.93 -8.95
C SER A 317 -18.79 -8.61 -9.28
N LYS A 318 -17.53 -8.69 -9.74
CA LYS A 318 -16.81 -7.51 -10.25
C LYS A 318 -17.60 -6.83 -11.38
N GLU A 319 -18.20 -7.61 -12.28
CA GLU A 319 -18.94 -7.11 -13.45
C GLU A 319 -20.19 -6.28 -13.10
N GLU A 320 -21.04 -6.76 -12.19
CA GLU A 320 -22.24 -6.04 -11.76
C GLU A 320 -21.88 -4.65 -11.19
N VAL A 321 -20.80 -4.56 -10.40
CA VAL A 321 -20.34 -3.29 -9.83
C VAL A 321 -19.76 -2.36 -10.90
N LEU A 322 -19.05 -2.89 -11.91
CA LEU A 322 -18.56 -2.10 -13.03
C LEU A 322 -19.72 -1.54 -13.86
N ASN A 323 -20.72 -2.37 -14.16
CA ASN A 323 -21.93 -1.96 -14.90
C ASN A 323 -22.74 -0.91 -14.12
N TYR A 324 -22.89 -1.06 -12.80
CA TYR A 324 -23.51 -0.07 -11.93
C TYR A 324 -22.74 1.26 -11.91
N VAL A 325 -21.42 1.23 -11.71
CA VAL A 325 -20.58 2.45 -11.74
C VAL A 325 -20.69 3.19 -13.07
N VAL A 326 -20.69 2.46 -14.19
CA VAL A 326 -20.90 3.04 -15.54
C VAL A 326 -22.31 3.63 -15.68
N LYS A 327 -23.36 2.94 -15.21
CA LYS A 327 -24.75 3.43 -15.21
C LYS A 327 -24.90 4.73 -14.43
N ILE A 328 -24.43 4.77 -13.18
CA ILE A 328 -24.46 5.97 -12.32
C ILE A 328 -23.69 7.12 -12.97
N THR A 329 -22.50 6.85 -13.51
CA THR A 329 -21.69 7.89 -14.18
C THR A 329 -22.41 8.48 -15.39
N LYS A 330 -22.97 7.63 -16.28
CA LYS A 330 -23.71 8.08 -17.47
C LYS A 330 -24.98 8.84 -17.10
N ASN A 331 -25.72 8.42 -16.08
CA ASN A 331 -26.94 9.10 -15.66
C ASN A 331 -26.65 10.45 -15.00
N HIS A 332 -25.60 10.54 -14.16
CA HIS A 332 -25.18 11.80 -13.56
C HIS A 332 -24.69 12.81 -14.60
N LEU A 333 -23.88 12.38 -15.57
CA LEU A 333 -23.36 13.25 -16.63
C LEU A 333 -24.45 13.77 -17.59
N LYS A 334 -25.56 13.05 -17.78
CA LYS A 334 -26.72 13.57 -18.54
C LYS A 334 -27.40 14.77 -17.85
N ILE A 335 -27.44 14.78 -16.52
CA ILE A 335 -28.11 15.81 -15.71
C ILE A 335 -27.13 16.95 -15.38
N HIS A 336 -25.86 16.61 -15.17
CA HIS A 336 -24.78 17.54 -14.82
C HIS A 336 -23.55 17.33 -15.71
N PRO A 337 -23.56 17.80 -16.98
CA PRO A 337 -22.47 17.57 -17.94
C PRO A 337 -21.12 18.12 -17.49
N ARG A 338 -21.11 19.15 -16.64
CA ARG A 338 -19.90 19.77 -16.07
C ARG A 338 -19.44 19.10 -14.77
N THR A 339 -19.57 17.78 -14.65
CA THR A 339 -19.10 17.02 -13.48
C THR A 339 -17.77 16.35 -13.76
N LEU A 340 -16.80 16.56 -12.87
CA LEU A 340 -15.55 15.79 -12.82
C LEU A 340 -15.81 14.43 -12.15
N VAL A 341 -15.42 13.34 -12.81
CA VAL A 341 -15.54 11.98 -12.29
C VAL A 341 -14.22 11.56 -11.67
N VAL A 342 -14.26 11.14 -10.39
CA VAL A 342 -13.08 10.75 -9.62
C VAL A 342 -13.20 9.30 -9.17
N VAL A 343 -12.18 8.47 -9.41
CA VAL A 343 -12.14 7.09 -8.91
C VAL A 343 -11.01 6.92 -7.90
N GLY A 344 -11.33 6.28 -6.77
CA GLY A 344 -10.38 5.90 -5.75
C GLY A 344 -9.63 4.61 -6.03
N ALA A 345 -8.30 4.64 -5.86
CA ALA A 345 -7.46 3.45 -5.95
C ALA A 345 -6.27 3.50 -4.96
N TYR A 346 -5.65 2.34 -4.77
CA TYR A 346 -4.35 2.17 -4.09
C TYR A 346 -3.21 2.27 -5.12
N SER A 347 -1.96 2.00 -4.76
CA SER A 347 -0.82 2.03 -5.69
C SER A 347 -1.05 1.16 -6.93
N ILE A 348 -1.55 -0.06 -6.73
CA ILE A 348 -2.11 -0.96 -7.75
C ILE A 348 -3.41 -1.57 -7.21
N GLY A 349 -4.30 -2.05 -8.09
CA GLY A 349 -5.65 -2.49 -7.76
C GLY A 349 -6.70 -1.41 -8.05
N LYS A 350 -7.93 -1.86 -8.33
CA LYS A 350 -9.10 -1.07 -8.77
C LYS A 350 -9.07 -0.58 -10.23
N GLU A 351 -8.08 -0.97 -11.04
CA GLU A 351 -7.93 -0.59 -12.46
C GLU A 351 -9.22 -0.73 -13.28
N CYS A 352 -9.89 -1.86 -13.18
CA CYS A 352 -11.08 -2.15 -13.96
C CYS A 352 -12.21 -1.12 -13.76
N VAL A 353 -12.28 -0.48 -12.59
CA VAL A 353 -13.32 0.51 -12.27
C VAL A 353 -13.19 1.74 -13.14
N TYR A 354 -11.99 2.33 -13.22
CA TYR A 354 -11.78 3.51 -14.06
C TYR A 354 -11.59 3.17 -15.53
N LEU A 355 -11.07 1.97 -15.87
CA LEU A 355 -11.08 1.45 -17.24
C LEU A 355 -12.50 1.25 -17.79
N ALA A 356 -13.45 0.74 -16.99
CA ALA A 356 -14.84 0.58 -17.41
C ALA A 356 -15.51 1.92 -17.70
N ILE A 357 -15.33 2.93 -16.84
CA ILE A 357 -15.82 4.30 -17.10
C ILE A 357 -15.18 4.88 -18.38
N SER A 358 -13.85 4.78 -18.49
CA SER A 358 -13.08 5.27 -19.64
C SER A 358 -13.58 4.67 -20.96
N LYS A 359 -13.69 3.33 -21.04
CA LYS A 359 -14.20 2.61 -22.22
C LYS A 359 -15.66 2.94 -22.51
N ALA A 360 -16.50 3.09 -21.48
CA ALA A 360 -17.93 3.34 -21.65
C ALA A 360 -18.26 4.79 -22.04
N LEU A 361 -17.37 5.75 -21.79
CA LEU A 361 -17.53 7.17 -22.15
C LEU A 361 -16.64 7.63 -23.33
N GLY A 362 -15.64 6.84 -23.73
CA GLY A 362 -14.65 7.22 -24.75
C GLY A 362 -13.62 8.25 -24.27
N VAL A 363 -13.42 8.40 -22.95
CA VAL A 363 -12.55 9.44 -22.36
C VAL A 363 -11.23 8.85 -21.83
N LYS A 364 -10.15 9.63 -21.89
CA LYS A 364 -8.87 9.27 -21.28
C LYS A 364 -8.92 9.33 -19.74
N ILE A 365 -7.96 8.73 -19.08
CA ILE A 365 -7.81 8.61 -17.62
C ILE A 365 -6.66 9.51 -17.17
N TYR A 366 -6.94 10.58 -16.44
CA TYR A 366 -5.89 11.37 -15.80
C TYR A 366 -5.39 10.68 -14.53
N ALA A 367 -4.07 10.61 -14.42
CA ALA A 367 -3.36 10.20 -13.23
C ALA A 367 -2.07 11.03 -13.09
N ASN A 368 -1.57 11.23 -11.87
CA ASN A 368 -0.30 11.94 -11.65
C ASN A 368 0.91 11.11 -12.14
N ALA A 369 2.06 11.75 -12.35
CA ALA A 369 3.25 11.11 -12.92
C ALA A 369 3.67 9.81 -12.18
N SER A 370 3.64 9.83 -10.84
CA SER A 370 3.95 8.66 -10.00
C SER A 370 3.01 7.48 -10.30
N ARG A 371 1.68 7.70 -10.35
CA ARG A 371 0.74 6.63 -10.72
C ARG A 371 0.92 6.22 -12.19
N ARG A 372 1.07 7.16 -13.14
CA ARG A 372 1.24 6.81 -14.57
C ARG A 372 2.40 5.85 -14.79
N ARG A 373 3.56 6.12 -14.16
CA ARG A 373 4.74 5.25 -14.21
C ARG A 373 4.43 3.81 -13.74
N ILE A 374 3.65 3.67 -12.67
CA ILE A 374 3.19 2.36 -12.18
C ILE A 374 2.25 1.68 -13.20
N LEU A 375 1.26 2.39 -13.73
CA LEU A 375 0.30 1.84 -14.69
C LEU A 375 0.94 1.46 -16.04
N GLN A 376 1.91 2.24 -16.51
CA GLN A 376 2.70 1.94 -17.71
C GLN A 376 3.54 0.66 -17.52
N ALA A 377 4.07 0.43 -16.31
CA ALA A 377 4.83 -0.76 -16.00
C ALA A 377 4.01 -2.07 -16.08
N PHE A 378 2.67 -2.00 -16.13
CA PHE A 378 1.81 -3.18 -16.36
C PHE A 378 1.97 -3.74 -17.78
N GLY A 379 2.41 -2.92 -18.76
CA GLY A 379 2.56 -3.33 -20.16
C GLY A 379 1.23 -3.55 -20.89
N TRP A 380 0.12 -3.03 -20.37
CA TRP A 380 -1.22 -3.17 -20.97
C TRP A 380 -1.49 -2.02 -21.96
N PRO A 381 -1.52 -2.24 -23.29
CA PRO A 381 -1.72 -1.15 -24.26
C PRO A 381 -3.07 -0.46 -24.06
N ASP A 382 -4.10 -1.28 -23.81
CA ASP A 382 -5.49 -0.87 -23.57
C ASP A 382 -5.65 0.05 -22.33
N LEU A 383 -4.65 0.09 -21.43
CA LEU A 383 -4.55 1.07 -20.34
C LEU A 383 -3.66 2.25 -20.72
N SER A 384 -2.43 1.99 -21.21
CA SER A 384 -1.43 3.00 -21.56
C SER A 384 -1.95 4.06 -22.53
N ASP A 385 -2.60 3.65 -23.62
CA ASP A 385 -3.12 4.56 -24.65
C ASP A 385 -4.21 5.50 -24.12
N LYS A 386 -4.92 5.04 -23.08
CA LYS A 386 -5.99 5.78 -22.41
C LYS A 386 -5.47 6.67 -21.29
N LEU A 387 -4.20 6.61 -20.89
CA LEU A 387 -3.65 7.53 -19.88
C LEU A 387 -3.55 8.98 -20.42
N CYS A 388 -3.71 9.95 -19.51
CA CYS A 388 -3.52 11.37 -19.80
C CYS A 388 -2.55 12.03 -18.81
N THR A 389 -1.69 12.90 -19.33
CA THR A 389 -0.68 13.64 -18.56
C THR A 389 -1.23 14.90 -17.89
N ASN A 390 -2.30 15.49 -18.44
CA ASN A 390 -2.92 16.74 -18.02
C ASN A 390 -4.39 16.52 -17.62
N GLY A 391 -4.79 16.99 -16.44
CA GLY A 391 -6.18 16.87 -15.95
C GLY A 391 -7.17 17.70 -16.78
N ASN A 392 -6.74 18.83 -17.35
CA ASN A 392 -7.60 19.69 -18.17
C ASN A 392 -8.06 19.06 -19.49
N ASN A 393 -7.60 17.85 -19.82
CA ASN A 393 -7.88 17.14 -21.07
C ASN A 393 -8.87 15.96 -20.89
N THR A 394 -9.40 15.72 -19.68
CA THR A 394 -10.43 14.68 -19.45
C THR A 394 -11.28 14.99 -18.22
N LEU A 395 -12.49 14.41 -18.16
CA LEU A 395 -13.34 14.43 -16.97
C LEU A 395 -13.06 13.29 -15.98
N LEU A 396 -12.21 12.31 -16.31
CA LEU A 396 -12.00 11.09 -15.50
C LEU A 396 -10.62 11.09 -14.83
N HIS A 397 -10.58 11.30 -13.51
CA HIS A 397 -9.37 11.40 -12.72
C HIS A 397 -9.25 10.24 -11.71
N VAL A 398 -8.04 9.69 -11.52
CA VAL A 398 -7.77 8.67 -10.49
C VAL A 398 -6.99 9.30 -9.33
N LEU A 399 -7.56 9.22 -8.12
CA LEU A 399 -6.97 9.78 -6.90
C LEU A 399 -6.74 8.70 -5.82
N PRO A 400 -5.88 8.97 -4.82
CA PRO A 400 -5.70 8.09 -3.68
C PRO A 400 -7.00 7.87 -2.90
N MET A 401 -7.21 6.65 -2.41
CA MET A 401 -8.37 6.32 -1.56
C MET A 401 -8.50 7.23 -0.32
N SER A 402 -7.38 7.76 0.20
CA SER A 402 -7.32 8.69 1.33
C SER A 402 -7.82 10.11 1.02
N SER A 403 -7.77 10.54 -0.25
CA SER A 403 -8.18 11.86 -0.73
C SER A 403 -9.69 11.99 -0.96
N LEU A 404 -10.44 10.89 -0.88
CA LEU A 404 -11.89 10.85 -1.17
C LEU A 404 -12.72 11.25 0.07
N ARG A 405 -12.43 12.45 0.55
CA ARG A 405 -13.13 13.17 1.63
C ARG A 405 -13.75 14.42 1.00
N VAL A 406 -14.92 14.84 1.45
CA VAL A 406 -15.63 15.98 0.81
C VAL A 406 -14.75 17.22 0.76
N GLU A 407 -14.06 17.53 1.85
CA GLU A 407 -13.24 18.73 2.01
C GLU A 407 -12.06 18.72 1.03
N THR A 408 -11.33 17.60 0.95
CA THR A 408 -10.23 17.41 -0.02
C THR A 408 -10.71 17.46 -1.47
N LEU A 409 -11.90 16.91 -1.77
CA LEU A 409 -12.49 16.99 -3.11
C LEU A 409 -12.98 18.40 -3.46
N LYS A 410 -13.48 19.18 -2.49
CA LYS A 410 -13.80 20.60 -2.70
C LYS A 410 -12.56 21.42 -3.03
N ASP A 411 -11.44 21.17 -2.35
CA ASP A 411 -10.18 21.83 -2.67
C ASP A 411 -9.64 21.40 -4.04
N TYR A 412 -9.76 20.12 -4.39
CA TYR A 412 -9.39 19.60 -5.71
C TYR A 412 -10.22 20.22 -6.85
N LEU A 413 -11.52 20.39 -6.65
CA LEU A 413 -12.42 21.00 -7.65
C LEU A 413 -12.06 22.46 -7.96
N LYS A 414 -11.49 23.21 -7.00
CA LYS A 414 -11.04 24.60 -7.23
C LYS A 414 -9.99 24.70 -8.33
N THR A 415 -9.14 23.67 -8.48
CA THR A 415 -8.11 23.58 -9.54
C THR A 415 -8.73 23.51 -10.95
N TYR A 416 -9.94 22.94 -11.08
CA TYR A 416 -10.61 22.69 -12.37
C TYR A 416 -11.93 23.46 -12.53
N LYS A 417 -12.15 24.50 -11.69
CA LYS A 417 -13.40 25.30 -11.59
C LYS A 417 -13.91 25.86 -12.93
N GLU A 418 -13.01 26.09 -13.88
CA GLU A 418 -13.31 26.67 -15.20
C GLU A 418 -13.94 25.63 -16.14
N GLN A 419 -13.66 24.34 -15.92
CA GLN A 419 -14.24 23.24 -16.67
C GLN A 419 -15.41 22.61 -15.90
N PHE A 420 -15.20 22.22 -14.64
CA PHE A 420 -16.16 21.44 -13.85
C PHE A 420 -16.77 22.23 -12.69
N THR A 421 -18.07 22.06 -12.48
CA THR A 421 -18.85 22.69 -11.42
C THR A 421 -19.18 21.74 -10.26
N ALA A 422 -18.96 20.42 -10.43
CA ALA A 422 -19.24 19.39 -9.44
C ALA A 422 -18.26 18.21 -9.53
N ILE A 423 -18.23 17.36 -8.48
CA ILE A 423 -17.54 16.06 -8.49
C ILE A 423 -18.52 14.91 -8.22
N LEU A 424 -18.43 13.87 -9.05
CA LEU A 424 -18.93 12.53 -8.78
C LEU A 424 -17.73 11.63 -8.45
N ALA A 425 -17.62 11.19 -7.20
CA ALA A 425 -16.52 10.36 -6.73
C ALA A 425 -16.96 8.93 -6.41
N PHE A 426 -16.14 7.95 -6.76
CA PHE A 426 -16.33 6.54 -6.42
C PHE A 426 -15.24 6.05 -5.46
N ARG A 427 -15.64 5.31 -4.43
CA ARG A 427 -14.77 4.62 -3.46
C ARG A 427 -14.94 3.09 -3.55
N PRO A 428 -14.21 2.42 -4.45
CA PRO A 428 -14.13 0.96 -4.54
C PRO A 428 -13.68 0.30 -3.22
N THR A 429 -14.60 -0.35 -2.50
CA THR A 429 -14.34 -0.95 -1.18
C THR A 429 -15.18 -2.21 -0.96
N GLY A 430 -14.60 -3.29 -0.43
CA GLY A 430 -15.34 -4.54 -0.18
C GLY A 430 -16.12 -4.58 1.15
N TRP A 431 -15.62 -3.90 2.19
CA TRP A 431 -16.07 -4.11 3.57
C TRP A 431 -17.35 -3.36 3.98
N THR A 432 -17.68 -2.25 3.32
CA THR A 432 -18.72 -1.29 3.78
C THR A 432 -20.17 -1.71 3.50
N PHE A 433 -20.40 -2.97 3.12
CA PHE A 433 -21.68 -3.44 2.60
C PHE A 433 -22.25 -4.58 3.43
N SER A 434 -23.54 -4.50 3.72
CA SER A 434 -24.34 -5.59 4.30
C SER A 434 -25.02 -6.38 3.18
N GLU A 435 -25.44 -7.60 3.49
CA GLU A 435 -26.11 -8.51 2.52
C GLU A 435 -27.27 -7.83 1.76
N LYS A 436 -28.00 -6.92 2.40
CA LYS A 436 -29.10 -6.17 1.75
C LYS A 436 -28.63 -5.35 0.55
N ILE A 437 -27.45 -4.74 0.63
CA ILE A 437 -26.86 -3.94 -0.47
C ILE A 437 -26.11 -4.85 -1.46
N SER A 438 -25.75 -6.07 -1.06
CA SER A 438 -25.20 -7.07 -1.97
C SER A 438 -26.20 -7.56 -3.01
N ASN A 439 -27.51 -7.53 -2.67
CA ASN A 439 -28.58 -8.05 -3.52
C ASN A 439 -29.23 -6.95 -4.40
N ASP A 440 -29.09 -5.67 -4.02
CA ASP A 440 -29.56 -4.53 -4.80
C ASP A 440 -28.60 -3.34 -4.66
N LEU A 441 -27.90 -3.04 -5.76
CA LEU A 441 -26.95 -1.93 -5.86
C LEU A 441 -27.64 -0.56 -5.91
N GLU A 442 -28.93 -0.48 -6.26
CA GLU A 442 -29.68 0.78 -6.27
C GLU A 442 -29.95 1.28 -4.84
N LEU A 443 -29.81 0.43 -3.81
CA LEU A 443 -29.85 0.81 -2.39
C LEU A 443 -28.62 1.60 -1.91
N ILE A 444 -27.56 1.72 -2.73
CA ILE A 444 -26.35 2.49 -2.38
C ILE A 444 -26.68 3.98 -2.34
N LYS A 445 -26.78 4.53 -1.12
CA LYS A 445 -26.95 5.97 -0.90
C LYS A 445 -25.58 6.66 -0.90
N PRO A 446 -25.32 7.63 -1.80
CA PRO A 446 -24.08 8.39 -1.79
C PRO A 446 -24.03 9.43 -0.67
N VAL A 447 -22.82 9.78 -0.22
CA VAL A 447 -22.59 10.93 0.65
C VAL A 447 -22.50 12.18 -0.21
N SER A 448 -23.51 13.04 -0.15
CA SER A 448 -23.60 14.28 -0.93
C SER A 448 -23.56 15.52 -0.02
N LYS A 449 -22.71 16.50 -0.32
CA LYS A 449 -22.51 17.70 0.54
C LYS A 449 -22.22 18.95 -0.30
N GLY A 450 -23.27 19.47 -0.94
CA GLY A 450 -23.17 20.49 -1.99
C GLY A 450 -22.84 19.83 -3.34
N ASN A 451 -21.99 20.45 -4.14
CA ASN A 451 -21.56 19.98 -5.46
C ASN A 451 -20.58 18.79 -5.45
N ILE A 452 -20.48 18.03 -4.35
CA ILE A 452 -19.65 16.82 -4.24
C ILE A 452 -20.56 15.66 -3.83
N THR A 453 -20.55 14.60 -4.63
CA THR A 453 -21.29 13.35 -4.43
C THR A 453 -20.29 12.20 -4.36
N ILE A 454 -20.30 11.40 -3.29
CA ILE A 454 -19.35 10.29 -3.09
C ILE A 454 -20.13 8.97 -2.93
N TYR A 455 -20.02 8.06 -3.90
CA TYR A 455 -20.50 6.69 -3.80
C TYR A 455 -19.39 5.79 -3.22
N GLY A 456 -19.69 5.06 -2.14
CA GLY A 456 -19.00 3.79 -1.89
C GLY A 456 -19.55 2.74 -2.84
N VAL A 457 -18.72 1.85 -3.39
CA VAL A 457 -19.18 0.75 -4.27
C VAL A 457 -18.50 -0.59 -3.95
N PRO A 458 -19.22 -1.73 -3.95
CA PRO A 458 -18.76 -3.03 -3.43
C PRO A 458 -17.73 -3.78 -4.29
N TYR A 459 -16.80 -3.06 -4.92
CA TYR A 459 -15.76 -3.65 -5.76
C TYR A 459 -14.64 -4.26 -4.90
N SER A 460 -14.87 -5.51 -4.47
CA SER A 460 -13.89 -6.33 -3.78
C SER A 460 -12.92 -7.02 -4.75
N GLU A 461 -11.65 -7.06 -4.35
CA GLU A 461 -10.57 -7.86 -4.95
C GLU A 461 -10.14 -9.01 -4.02
N HIS A 462 -10.85 -9.22 -2.91
CA HIS A 462 -10.80 -10.45 -2.10
C HIS A 462 -12.09 -11.25 -2.28
N SER A 463 -12.02 -12.54 -1.98
CA SER A 463 -13.16 -13.47 -1.95
C SER A 463 -14.21 -13.09 -0.90
N SER A 464 -15.50 -13.15 -1.26
CA SER A 464 -16.62 -13.16 -0.31
C SER A 464 -16.70 -14.49 0.46
N PHE A 465 -17.54 -14.57 1.49
CA PHE A 465 -17.69 -15.81 2.25
C PHE A 465 -18.13 -17.01 1.40
N SER A 466 -19.04 -16.78 0.43
CA SER A 466 -19.46 -17.81 -0.52
C SER A 466 -18.38 -18.16 -1.56
N GLU A 467 -17.65 -17.17 -2.09
CA GLU A 467 -16.53 -17.44 -3.01
C GLU A 467 -15.40 -18.23 -2.31
N LEU A 468 -15.14 -17.98 -1.02
CA LEU A 468 -14.23 -18.79 -0.19
C LEU A 468 -14.75 -20.22 0.01
N GLN A 469 -16.03 -20.36 0.35
CA GLN A 469 -16.67 -21.66 0.55
C GLN A 469 -16.59 -22.52 -0.72
N ASP A 470 -17.07 -22.00 -1.85
CA ASP A 470 -17.10 -22.71 -3.14
C ASP A 470 -15.68 -23.16 -3.57
N PHE A 471 -14.66 -22.34 -3.32
CA PHE A 471 -13.26 -22.67 -3.61
C PHE A 471 -12.72 -23.79 -2.71
N VAL A 472 -12.97 -23.71 -1.40
CA VAL A 472 -12.53 -24.75 -0.45
C VAL A 472 -13.26 -26.07 -0.68
N GLN A 473 -14.55 -26.05 -0.99
CA GLN A 473 -15.35 -27.25 -1.23
C GLN A 473 -15.00 -27.97 -2.53
N VAL A 474 -14.49 -27.25 -3.55
CA VAL A 474 -13.92 -27.88 -4.75
C VAL A 474 -12.48 -28.38 -4.51
N LEU A 475 -11.63 -27.62 -3.81
CA LEU A 475 -10.22 -27.97 -3.63
C LEU A 475 -9.98 -29.11 -2.60
N ARG A 476 -10.88 -29.26 -1.61
CA ARG A 476 -10.86 -30.30 -0.55
C ARG A 476 -9.48 -30.59 0.08
N PRO A 477 -8.75 -29.57 0.57
CA PRO A 477 -7.45 -29.75 1.22
C PRO A 477 -7.56 -30.52 2.54
N ASP A 478 -6.53 -31.29 2.89
CA ASP A 478 -6.43 -31.98 4.20
C ASP A 478 -6.38 -31.00 5.39
N LYS A 479 -5.87 -29.78 5.17
CA LYS A 479 -5.68 -28.76 6.21
C LYS A 479 -5.76 -27.33 5.66
N ILE A 480 -6.38 -26.43 6.41
CA ILE A 480 -6.45 -24.99 6.10
C ILE A 480 -5.75 -24.17 7.18
N ILE A 481 -4.85 -23.29 6.76
CA ILE A 481 -4.13 -22.31 7.57
C ILE A 481 -4.60 -20.91 7.16
N PRO A 482 -5.32 -20.17 8.02
CA PRO A 482 -5.71 -18.80 7.72
C PRO A 482 -4.48 -17.88 7.74
N THR A 483 -4.38 -16.95 6.79
CA THR A 483 -3.31 -15.94 6.75
C THR A 483 -3.75 -14.59 7.35
N VAL A 484 -5.05 -14.28 7.30
CA VAL A 484 -5.64 -12.99 7.74
C VAL A 484 -6.54 -13.18 8.97
N ASN A 485 -6.81 -12.12 9.72
CA ASN A 485 -7.64 -12.11 10.94
C ASN A 485 -7.14 -13.02 12.09
N VAL A 486 -5.91 -13.53 12.00
CA VAL A 486 -5.36 -14.56 12.90
C VAL A 486 -5.01 -14.10 14.32
N GLY A 487 -4.99 -12.80 14.62
CA GLY A 487 -4.54 -12.29 15.93
C GLY A 487 -5.45 -12.69 17.10
N ASN A 488 -6.78 -12.65 16.91
CA ASN A 488 -7.77 -12.91 17.94
C ASN A 488 -8.14 -14.42 18.00
N ALA A 489 -8.19 -14.99 19.21
CA ALA A 489 -8.49 -16.42 19.41
C ALA A 489 -9.89 -16.83 18.95
N ALA A 490 -10.94 -16.08 19.30
CA ALA A 490 -12.31 -16.36 18.89
C ALA A 490 -12.50 -16.22 17.37
N ASN A 491 -11.77 -15.29 16.71
CA ASN A 491 -11.75 -15.23 15.25
C ASN A 491 -11.13 -16.48 14.64
N ARG A 492 -9.98 -16.97 15.16
CA ARG A 492 -9.36 -18.22 14.70
C ARG A 492 -10.31 -19.41 14.86
N GLU A 493 -10.93 -19.56 16.03
CA GLU A 493 -11.86 -20.64 16.32
C GLU A 493 -13.10 -20.61 15.41
N LYS A 494 -13.67 -19.42 15.17
CA LYS A 494 -14.83 -19.26 14.29
C LYS A 494 -14.51 -19.63 12.84
N MET A 495 -13.37 -19.19 12.32
CA MET A 495 -12.88 -19.58 10.99
C MET A 495 -12.67 -21.10 10.90
N GLN A 496 -12.07 -21.71 11.94
CA GLN A 496 -11.88 -23.16 12.01
C GLN A 496 -13.19 -23.93 12.11
N SER A 497 -14.28 -23.35 12.63
CA SER A 497 -15.61 -23.97 12.51
C SER A 497 -16.09 -23.98 11.06
N TYR A 498 -16.07 -22.83 10.38
CA TYR A 498 -16.45 -22.75 8.97
C TYR A 498 -15.66 -23.74 8.11
N PHE A 499 -14.34 -23.88 8.33
CA PHE A 499 -13.52 -24.86 7.61
C PHE A 499 -13.95 -26.32 7.86
N ARG A 500 -14.27 -26.70 9.11
CA ARG A 500 -14.82 -28.02 9.43
C ARG A 500 -16.18 -28.24 8.79
N ASP A 501 -17.00 -27.19 8.72
CA ASP A 501 -18.36 -27.29 8.18
C ASP A 501 -18.36 -27.35 6.65
N TRP A 502 -17.45 -26.63 5.97
CA TRP A 502 -17.22 -26.71 4.53
C TRP A 502 -16.70 -28.08 4.08
N LEU A 503 -15.75 -28.67 4.83
CA LEU A 503 -15.10 -29.95 4.48
C LEU A 503 -15.89 -31.21 4.87
N LYS A 504 -17.10 -31.07 5.44
CA LYS A 504 -18.02 -32.20 5.73
C LYS A 504 -18.79 -32.69 4.50
N GLY A 505 -18.93 -31.86 3.47
CA GLY A 505 -19.38 -32.26 2.12
C GLY A 505 -18.20 -32.71 1.29
#